data_AF-A0A0A6VRA5-F1
#
_entry.id   AF-A0A0A6VRA5-F1
#
_cell.length_a   1.000
_cell.length_b   1.000
_cell.length_c   1.000
_cell.angle_alpha   90.00
_cell.angle_beta   90.00
_cell.angle_gamma   90.00
#
_symmetry.space_group_name_H-M   'P 1'
#
loop_
_entity.id
_entity.type
_entity.pdbx_description
1 polymer ?
#
loop_
_entity_poly.entity_id
_entity_poly.type
_entity_poly.pdbx_seq_one_letter_code
_entity_poly.pdbx_strand_id
1 'polypeptide(L)'
;MAPGFAPSSKSTLLSAAQYNERSWQPTSATAHAFLTQALLDIFNQSTPTQPSYRQVQDRVRPRVEEKVTTLVQPQHPGVTQVPQLRGQQNRMDEEFLKGWTFTPS
;
A
#
# COMPACT_ATOMS: atom_id res chain seq x y z
N MET A 1 -15.01 26.30 5.81
CA MET A 1 -13.84 26.06 6.66
C MET A 1 -12.97 25.03 5.92
N ALA A 2 -11.86 25.44 5.32
CA ALA A 2 -10.96 24.49 4.65
C ALA A 2 -10.35 23.57 5.72
N PRO A 3 -10.29 22.25 5.53
CA PRO A 3 -9.66 21.36 6.49
C PRO A 3 -8.20 21.79 6.67
N GLY A 4 -7.86 22.22 7.89
CA GLY A 4 -6.51 22.66 8.21
C GLY A 4 -5.52 21.51 8.04
N PHE A 5 -4.43 21.74 7.31
CA PHE A 5 -3.33 20.79 7.25
C PHE A 5 -2.77 20.57 8.66
N ALA A 6 -2.63 19.31 9.06
CA ALA A 6 -1.99 18.93 10.31
C ALA A 6 -0.59 18.38 9.99
N PRO A 7 0.48 19.19 10.16
CA PRO A 7 1.86 18.71 10.03
C PRO A 7 2.08 17.51 10.94
N SER A 8 2.75 16.47 10.43
CA SER A 8 3.09 15.27 11.21
C SER A 8 1.88 14.53 11.85
N SER A 9 0.69 14.63 11.25
CA SER A 9 -0.46 13.78 11.64
C SER A 9 -0.02 12.31 11.73
N LYS A 10 -0.21 11.68 12.89
CA LYS A 10 0.43 10.39 13.22
C LYS A 10 -0.09 9.20 12.40
N SER A 11 -1.13 9.36 11.59
CA SER A 11 -1.75 8.25 10.86
C SER A 11 -1.82 8.51 9.35
N THR A 12 -1.33 7.53 8.60
CA THR A 12 -1.59 7.33 7.17
C THR A 12 -2.02 5.89 7.01
N LEU A 13 -3.13 5.65 6.32
CA LEU A 13 -3.67 4.32 6.05
C LEU A 13 -3.37 3.92 4.62
N LEU A 14 -2.79 2.73 4.44
CA LEU A 14 -2.71 2.04 3.16
C LEU A 14 -3.61 0.80 3.26
N SER A 15 -4.78 0.82 2.61
CA SER A 15 -5.69 -0.32 2.57
C SER A 15 -5.37 -1.24 1.38
N ALA A 16 -5.59 -2.54 1.54
CA ALA A 16 -5.32 -3.54 0.52
C ALA A 16 -6.28 -3.48 -0.68
N ALA A 17 -7.48 -2.95 -0.46
CA ALA A 17 -8.56 -2.90 -1.44
C ALA A 17 -9.46 -1.68 -1.16
N GLN A 18 -10.35 -1.39 -2.10
CA GLN A 18 -11.50 -0.50 -1.87
C GLN A 18 -12.52 -1.15 -0.91
N TYR A 19 -13.44 -0.34 -0.40
CA TYR A 19 -14.44 -0.79 0.59
C TYR A 19 -15.41 -1.85 0.03
N ASN A 20 -15.61 -1.88 -1.29
CA ASN A 20 -16.48 -2.80 -2.01
C ASN A 20 -15.70 -3.93 -2.70
N GLU A 21 -14.41 -4.07 -2.41
CA GLU A 21 -13.53 -5.09 -2.97
C GLU A 21 -13.07 -6.08 -1.89
N ARG A 22 -12.50 -7.20 -2.33
CA ARG A 22 -11.87 -8.18 -1.44
C ARG A 22 -10.35 -8.03 -1.50
N SER A 23 -9.70 -8.28 -0.36
CA SER A 23 -8.25 -8.48 -0.35
C SER A 23 -7.95 -9.94 -0.67
N TRP A 24 -7.16 -10.18 -1.71
CA TRP A 24 -6.78 -11.51 -2.17
C TRP A 24 -5.38 -11.90 -1.72
N GLN A 25 -5.16 -13.22 -1.69
CA GLN A 25 -3.88 -13.86 -1.41
C GLN A 25 -3.72 -15.11 -2.27
N PRO A 26 -2.49 -15.59 -2.49
CA PRO A 26 -2.25 -16.89 -3.11
C PRO A 26 -2.87 -18.02 -2.26
N THR A 27 -3.18 -19.14 -2.91
CA THR A 27 -3.70 -20.35 -2.24
C THR A 27 -2.65 -21.07 -1.39
N SER A 28 -1.36 -20.79 -1.61
CA SER A 28 -0.29 -21.34 -0.78
C SER A 28 -0.31 -20.75 0.63
N ALA A 29 -0.31 -21.61 1.65
CA ALA A 29 -0.30 -21.21 3.06
C ALA A 29 0.98 -20.44 3.48
N THR A 30 2.06 -20.55 2.72
CA THR A 30 3.33 -19.87 3.00
C THR A 30 3.48 -18.52 2.31
N ALA A 31 2.50 -18.12 1.48
CA ALA A 31 2.60 -16.91 0.70
C ALA A 31 1.91 -15.72 1.38
N HIS A 32 2.45 -14.52 1.19
CA HIS A 32 1.85 -13.30 1.68
C HIS A 32 0.66 -12.86 0.80
N ALA A 33 -0.30 -12.15 1.41
CA ALA A 33 -1.34 -11.44 0.65
C ALA A 33 -0.72 -10.45 -0.35
N PHE A 34 -1.41 -10.16 -1.45
CA PHE A 34 -0.81 -9.40 -2.56
C PHE A 34 -0.31 -8.00 -2.16
N LEU A 35 -1.04 -7.29 -1.31
CA LEU A 35 -0.58 -6.00 -0.78
C LEU A 35 0.73 -6.16 -0.02
N THR A 36 0.77 -7.11 0.91
CA THR A 36 1.92 -7.37 1.77
C THR A 36 3.13 -7.78 0.93
N GLN A 37 2.95 -8.69 -0.03
CA GLN A 37 4.01 -9.09 -0.94
C GLN A 37 4.53 -7.90 -1.75
N ALA A 38 3.65 -7.07 -2.31
CA ALA A 38 4.06 -5.90 -3.08
C ALA A 38 4.87 -4.89 -2.25
N LEU A 39 4.52 -4.70 -0.98
CA LEU A 39 5.30 -3.88 -0.05
C LEU A 39 6.69 -4.47 0.20
N LEU A 40 6.76 -5.78 0.50
CA LEU A 40 8.04 -6.47 0.69
C LEU A 40 8.91 -6.36 -0.56
N ASP A 41 8.35 -6.56 -1.75
CA ASP A 41 9.09 -6.45 -3.02
C ASP A 41 9.64 -5.04 -3.27
N ILE A 42 8.93 -3.99 -2.83
CA ILE A 42 9.37 -2.60 -2.97
C ILE A 42 10.52 -2.27 -2.00
N PHE A 43 10.44 -2.74 -0.76
CA PHE A 43 11.41 -2.39 0.29
C PHE A 43 12.59 -3.36 0.40
N ASN A 44 12.47 -4.58 -0.11
CA ASN A 44 13.59 -5.52 -0.23
C ASN A 44 14.52 -5.17 -1.41
N GLN A 45 14.12 -4.25 -2.29
CA GLN A 45 15.02 -3.68 -3.29
C GLN A 45 15.93 -2.66 -2.63
N SER A 46 17.23 -2.76 -2.88
CA SER A 46 18.23 -1.78 -2.41
C SER A 46 18.05 -0.44 -3.12
N THR A 47 17.01 0.33 -2.75
CA THR A 47 16.82 1.69 -3.24
C THR A 47 17.65 2.68 -2.41
N PRO A 48 18.47 3.54 -3.04
CA PRO A 48 19.31 4.51 -2.34
C PRO A 48 18.52 5.63 -1.63
N THR A 49 17.23 5.78 -1.93
CA THR A 49 16.34 6.76 -1.30
C THR A 49 15.00 6.11 -0.91
N GLN A 50 14.47 6.48 0.25
CA GLN A 50 13.17 5.98 0.72
C GLN A 50 12.04 6.66 -0.08
N PRO A 51 11.12 5.90 -0.69
CA PRO A 51 10.03 6.49 -1.46
C PRO A 51 9.04 7.24 -0.57
N SER A 52 8.36 8.24 -1.11
CA SER A 52 7.23 8.89 -0.44
C SER A 52 6.02 7.98 -0.33
N TYR A 53 5.04 8.31 0.53
CA TYR A 53 3.78 7.56 0.60
C TYR A 53 3.08 7.45 -0.76
N ARG A 54 3.05 8.53 -1.54
CA ARG A 54 2.49 8.52 -2.90
C ARG A 54 3.26 7.59 -3.83
N GLN A 55 4.59 7.65 -3.79
CA GLN A 55 5.43 6.75 -4.60
C GLN A 55 5.25 5.27 -4.20
N VAL A 56 5.04 4.98 -2.92
CA VAL A 56 4.69 3.62 -2.46
C VAL A 56 3.36 3.19 -3.06
N GLN A 57 2.31 4.01 -2.96
CA GLN A 57 1.01 3.72 -3.55
C GLN A 57 1.08 3.49 -5.07
N ASP A 58 1.80 4.35 -5.80
CA ASP A 58 1.97 4.26 -7.26
C ASP A 58 2.73 2.99 -7.68
N ARG A 59 3.61 2.47 -6.82
CA ARG A 59 4.35 1.23 -7.05
C ARG A 59 3.56 -0.01 -6.64
N VAL A 60 2.80 0.06 -5.55
CA VAL A 60 2.02 -1.07 -5.01
C VAL A 60 0.80 -1.37 -5.88
N ARG A 61 0.06 -0.35 -6.31
CA ARG A 61 -1.18 -0.51 -7.09
C ARG A 61 -1.02 -1.42 -8.32
N PRO A 62 -0.09 -1.14 -9.27
CA PRO A 62 0.06 -1.98 -10.46
C PRO A 62 0.52 -3.41 -10.13
N ARG A 63 1.31 -3.61 -9.08
CA ARG A 63 1.75 -4.96 -8.65
C ARG A 63 0.59 -5.80 -8.13
N VAL A 64 -0.29 -5.20 -7.32
CA VAL A 64 -1.49 -5.89 -6.81
C VAL A 64 -2.46 -6.19 -7.96
N GLU A 65 -2.68 -5.22 -8.85
CA GLU A 65 -3.54 -5.38 -10.02
C GLU A 65 -3.06 -6.50 -10.96
N GLU A 66 -1.75 -6.56 -11.21
CA GLU A 66 -1.12 -7.64 -11.97
C GLU A 66 -1.36 -9.00 -11.32
N LYS A 67 -1.15 -9.13 -10.00
CA LYS A 67 -1.39 -10.39 -9.27
C LYS A 67 -2.86 -10.82 -9.31
N VAL A 68 -3.80 -9.90 -9.15
CA VAL A 68 -5.23 -10.23 -9.27
C VAL A 68 -5.58 -10.68 -10.69
N THR A 69 -5.10 -9.96 -11.71
CA THR A 69 -5.33 -10.30 -13.11
C THR A 69 -4.78 -11.67 -13.46
N THR A 70 -3.57 -12.00 -12.98
CA THR A 70 -2.88 -13.24 -13.33
C THR A 70 -3.32 -14.45 -12.51
N LEU A 71 -3.62 -14.27 -11.21
CA LEU A 71 -3.83 -15.39 -10.28
C LEU A 71 -5.27 -15.55 -9.83
N VAL A 72 -6.09 -14.51 -9.87
CA VAL A 72 -7.46 -14.53 -9.32
C VAL A 72 -8.51 -14.52 -10.42
N GLN A 73 -8.38 -13.63 -11.42
CA GLN A 73 -9.37 -13.51 -12.49
C GLN A 73 -9.65 -14.80 -13.27
N PRO A 74 -8.68 -15.72 -13.50
CA PRO A 74 -8.97 -16.99 -14.15
C PRO A 74 -10.02 -17.85 -13.42
N GLN A 75 -10.16 -17.69 -12.10
CA GLN A 75 -11.11 -18.42 -11.25
C GLN A 75 -12.29 -17.55 -10.79
N HIS A 76 -12.10 -16.23 -10.79
CA HIS A 76 -13.09 -15.24 -10.38
C HIS A 76 -13.15 -14.08 -11.39
N PRO A 77 -13.79 -14.27 -12.55
CA PRO A 77 -13.83 -13.25 -13.60
C PRO A 77 -14.46 -11.94 -13.11
N GLY A 78 -13.87 -10.82 -13.49
CA GLY A 78 -14.40 -9.48 -13.20
C GLY A 78 -14.10 -8.95 -11.78
N VAL A 79 -13.37 -9.69 -10.94
CA VAL A 79 -12.94 -9.16 -9.63
C VAL A 79 -11.71 -8.27 -9.77
N THR A 80 -11.64 -7.27 -8.89
CA THR A 80 -10.56 -6.31 -8.81
C THR A 80 -10.04 -6.21 -7.38
N GLN A 81 -8.84 -5.63 -7.24
CA GLN A 81 -8.29 -5.20 -5.96
C GLN A 81 -7.43 -3.97 -6.19
N VAL A 82 -7.85 -2.83 -5.66
CA VAL A 82 -7.16 -1.56 -5.83
C VAL A 82 -6.78 -1.00 -4.46
N PRO A 83 -5.50 -1.13 -4.05
CA PRO A 83 -5.00 -0.52 -2.82
C PRO A 83 -5.31 0.98 -2.75
N GLN A 84 -5.63 1.50 -1.55
CA GLN A 84 -5.95 2.92 -1.35
C GLN A 84 -5.04 3.53 -0.30
N LEU A 85 -4.50 4.70 -0.63
CA LEU A 85 -3.81 5.56 0.32
C LEU A 85 -4.77 6.62 0.85
N ARG A 86 -4.92 6.67 2.18
CA ARG A 86 -5.77 7.63 2.89
C ARG A 86 -4.94 8.32 3.97
N GLY A 87 -5.06 9.63 4.06
CA GLY A 87 -4.38 10.41 5.09
C GLY A 87 -4.42 11.90 4.76
N GLN A 88 -3.66 12.67 5.52
CA GLN A 88 -3.52 14.10 5.31
C GLN A 88 -2.68 14.38 4.05
N GLN A 89 -3.13 15.31 3.20
CA GLN A 89 -2.50 15.58 1.91
C GLN A 89 -1.03 16.00 2.06
N ASN A 90 -0.71 16.80 3.08
CA ASN A 90 0.67 17.24 3.36
C ASN A 90 1.62 16.10 3.72
N ARG A 91 1.12 14.90 4.05
CA ARG A 91 1.93 13.71 4.34
C ARG A 91 2.17 12.81 3.13
N MET A 92 1.42 12.97 2.05
CA MET A 92 1.52 12.09 0.88
C MET A 92 2.90 12.15 0.22
N ASP A 93 3.58 13.28 0.37
CA ASP A 93 4.89 13.56 -0.21
C ASP A 93 6.03 13.38 0.81
N GLU A 94 5.72 13.04 2.08
CA GLU A 94 6.72 12.63 3.06
C GLU A 94 7.26 11.23 2.75
N GLU A 95 8.52 10.98 3.11
CA GLU A 95 9.11 9.63 3.04
C GLU A 95 8.25 8.64 3.84
N PHE A 96 8.08 7.45 3.27
CA PHE A 96 7.29 6.40 3.87
C PHE A 96 7.85 6.06 5.26
N LEU A 97 7.01 6.12 6.30
CA LEU A 97 7.40 5.89 7.70
C LEU A 97 8.38 6.90 8.30
N LYS A 98 8.61 8.07 7.68
CA LYS A 98 9.50 9.13 8.21
C LYS A 98 9.22 9.56 9.65
N GLY A 99 7.95 9.48 10.07
CA GLY A 99 7.52 9.80 11.44
C GLY A 99 7.39 8.60 12.39
N TRP A 100 7.70 7.39 11.91
CA TRP A 100 7.67 6.15 12.69
C TRP A 100 9.09 5.77 13.11
N THR A 101 9.75 6.67 13.82
CA THR A 101 11.03 6.39 14.47
C THR A 101 10.78 5.71 15.81
N PHE A 102 11.56 4.69 16.13
CA PHE A 102 11.54 4.07 17.46
C PHE A 102 11.79 5.17 18.51
N THR A 103 10.86 5.35 19.45
CA THR A 103 11.16 6.08 20.68
C THR A 103 11.60 5.01 21.68
N PRO A 104 12.88 4.93 22.06
CA PRO A 104 13.28 4.05 23.14
C PRO A 104 12.48 4.43 24.39
N SER A 105 11.86 3.44 25.00
CA SER A 105 11.28 3.54 26.35
C SER A 105 12.36 3.82 27.38
#